data_AF-A0A920K4R3-F1
#
_entry.id   AF-A0A920K4R3-F1
#
_cell.length_a   1.000
_cell.length_b   1.000
_cell.length_c   1.000
_cell.angle_alpha   90.00
_cell.angle_beta   90.00
_cell.angle_gamma   90.00
#
_symmetry.space_group_name_H-M   'P 1'
#
loop_
_entity.id
_entity.type
_entity.pdbx_description
1 polymer ?
#
loop_
_entity_poly.entity_id
_entity_poly.type
_entity_poly.pdbx_seq_one_letter_code
_entity_poly.pdbx_strand_id
1 'polypeptide(L)' 'MSDRSIAIVGSGISGLSAAWHLSENNKIFLFEKGDRLGGHTHTHVFRHGR' A
#
# COMPACT_ATOMS: atom_id res chain seq x y z
N MET A 1 17.79 -10.92 14.02
CA MET A 1 17.08 -10.78 12.74
C MET A 1 17.66 -9.58 12.01
N SER A 2 17.99 -9.69 10.73
CA SER A 2 18.56 -8.58 9.97
C SER A 2 17.46 -7.59 9.63
N ASP A 3 17.49 -6.41 10.23
CA ASP A 3 16.56 -5.33 9.94
C ASP A 3 16.88 -4.75 8.56
N ARG A 4 16.17 -5.21 7.52
CA ARG A 4 16.41 -4.75 6.14
C ARG A 4 15.55 -3.55 5.83
N SER A 5 16.10 -2.60 5.08
CA SER A 5 15.32 -1.53 4.45
C SER A 5 14.86 -1.99 3.06
N ILE A 6 13.55 -2.06 2.86
CA ILE A 6 12.94 -2.57 1.62
C ILE A 6 12.07 -1.48 1.00
N ALA A 7 12.31 -1.16 -0.27
CA ALA A 7 11.46 -0.28 -1.05
C ALA A 7 10.45 -1.10 -1.88
N ILE A 8 9.17 -0.77 -1.79
CA ILE A 8 8.09 -1.33 -2.60
C ILE A 8 7.54 -0.21 -3.47
N VAL A 9 7.51 -0.42 -4.79
CA VAL A 9 7.00 0.56 -5.77
C VAL A 9 5.65 0.07 -6.30
N GLY A 10 4.61 0.82 -6.02
CA GLY A 10 3.21 0.51 -6.31
C GLY A 10 2.45 0.05 -5.06
N SER A 11 1.31 0.67 -4.80
CA SER A 11 0.44 0.40 -3.65
C SER A 11 -0.86 -0.33 -4.02
N GLY A 12 -0.86 -1.08 -5.13
CA GLY A 12 -1.94 -1.99 -5.45
C GLY A 12 -2.06 -3.13 -4.41
N ILE A 13 -3.02 -4.03 -4.61
CA ILE A 13 -3.27 -5.14 -3.68
C ILE A 13 -2.01 -5.98 -3.40
N SER A 14 -1.20 -6.27 -4.41
CA SER A 14 0.04 -7.03 -4.25
C SER A 14 1.09 -6.27 -3.44
N GLY A 15 1.27 -4.96 -3.70
CA GLY A 15 2.23 -4.12 -3.00
C GLY A 15 1.90 -3.95 -1.53
N LEU A 16 0.62 -3.69 -1.21
CA LEU A 16 0.16 -3.57 0.18
C LEU A 16 0.24 -4.90 0.93
N SER A 17 -0.11 -6.03 0.29
CA SER A 17 0.04 -7.35 0.91
C SER A 17 1.51 -7.69 1.20
N ALA A 18 2.41 -7.39 0.25
CA ALA A 18 3.84 -7.59 0.46
C ALA A 18 4.39 -6.67 1.57
N ALA A 19 3.99 -5.39 1.58
CA ALA A 19 4.38 -4.45 2.63
C ALA A 19 3.93 -4.93 4.02
N TRP A 20 2.67 -5.36 4.13
CA TRP A 20 2.11 -5.87 5.37
C TRP A 20 2.89 -7.08 5.88
N HIS A 21 3.09 -8.09 5.04
CA HIS A 21 3.79 -9.32 5.43
C HIS A 21 5.27 -9.08 5.80
N LEU A 22 5.95 -8.21 5.06
CA LEU A 22 7.39 -7.94 5.30
C LEU A 22 7.62 -6.97 6.46
N SER A 23 6.62 -6.18 6.85
CA SER A 23 6.75 -5.15 7.90
C SER A 23 7.00 -5.70 9.30
N GLU A 24 6.68 -6.99 9.56
CA GLU A 24 6.89 -7.61 10.87
C GLU A 24 8.36 -7.58 11.31
N ASN A 25 9.30 -7.65 10.36
CA ASN A 25 10.72 -7.84 10.64
C ASN A 25 11.64 -6.90 9.83
N ASN A 26 11.07 -5.98 9.05
CA ASN A 26 11.84 -5.13 8.13
C ASN A 26 11.25 -3.71 8.10
N LYS A 27 12.10 -2.73 7.84
CA LYS A 27 11.70 -1.35 7.58
C LYS A 27 11.23 -1.21 6.13
N ILE A 28 9.95 -0.90 5.93
CA ILE A 28 9.34 -0.78 4.60
C ILE A 28 9.19 0.69 4.19
N PHE A 29 9.56 0.99 2.95
CA PHE A 29 9.27 2.24 2.26
C PHE A 29 8.35 1.96 1.08
N LEU A 30 7.12 2.45 1.12
CA LEU A 30 6.14 2.27 0.05
C LEU A 30 6.06 3.54 -0.80
N PHE A 31 6.19 3.40 -2.11
CA PHE A 31 6.08 4.49 -3.07
C PHE A 31 4.88 4.25 -3.97
N GLU A 32 4.02 5.27 -4.12
CA GLU A 32 2.86 5.27 -5.01
C GLU A 32 2.91 6.54 -5.86
N LYS A 33 2.54 6.43 -7.14
CA LYS A 33 2.45 7.57 -8.05
C LYS A 33 1.15 8.35 -7.83
N GLY A 34 0.06 7.65 -7.54
CA GLY A 34 -1.24 8.25 -7.26
C GLY A 34 -1.29 9.01 -5.93
N ASP A 35 -2.39 9.73 -5.74
CA ASP A 35 -2.73 10.45 -4.50
C ASP A 35 -3.33 9.54 -3.41
N ARG A 36 -3.59 8.26 -3.74
CA ARG A 36 -4.23 7.29 -2.87
C ARG A 36 -3.59 5.91 -3.01
N LEU A 37 -3.50 5.20 -1.88
CA LEU A 37 -3.14 3.79 -1.86
C LEU A 37 -4.26 2.89 -2.39
N GLY A 38 -3.91 1.77 -3.02
CA GLY A 38 -4.84 0.71 -3.41
C GLY A 38 -4.92 0.43 -4.91
N GLY A 39 -4.37 1.32 -5.75
CA GLY A 39 -4.38 1.16 -7.20
C GLY A 39 -5.79 0.92 -7.75
N HIS A 40 -5.98 -0.16 -8.52
CA HIS A 40 -7.28 -0.55 -9.09
C HIS A 40 -8.38 -0.80 -8.04
N THR A 41 -8.03 -1.12 -6.80
CA THR A 41 -9.00 -1.22 -5.71
C THR A 41 -9.39 0.20 -5.29
N HIS A 42 -10.46 0.73 -5.90
CA HIS A 42 -10.89 2.13 -5.77
C HIS A 42 -12.33 2.24 -5.29
N THR A 43 -12.50 2.38 -3.97
CA THR A 43 -13.81 2.65 -3.37
C THR A 43 -14.07 4.15 -3.36
N HIS A 44 -15.28 4.55 -3.75
CA HIS A 44 -15.71 5.93 -3.79
C HIS A 44 -16.84 6.18 -2.79
N VAL A 45 -16.80 7.32 -2.11
CA VAL A 45 -17.93 7.78 -1.29
C VAL A 45 -19.03 8.27 -2.22
N PHE A 46 -20.16 7.57 -2.22
CA PHE A 46 -21.37 8.01 -2.89
C PHE A 46 -22.31 8.67 -1.88
N ARG A 47 -22.75 9.90 -2.16
CA ARG A 47 -23.79 10.57 -1.39
C ARG A 47 -25.08 10.56 -2.19
N HIS A 48 -26.09 9.87 -1.67
CA HIS A 48 -27.43 9.93 -2.23
C HIS A 48 -28.15 11.18 -1.71
N GLY A 49 -28.75 11.95 -2.63
CA GLY A 49 -29.47 13.18 -2.30
C GLY A 49 -30.78 12.92 -1.57
N ARG A 50 -31.28 13.95 -0.88
CA ARG A 50 -32.64 14.00 -0.34
C ARG A 50 -33.62 14.41 -1.45
#